data_AF-A0A1G7XM63-F1
#
_entry.id   AF-A0A1G7XM63-F1
#
_cell.length_a   1.000
_cell.length_b   1.000
_cell.length_c   1.000
_cell.angle_alpha   90.00
_cell.angle_beta   90.00
_cell.angle_gamma   90.00
#
_symmetry.space_group_name_H-M   'P 1'
#
loop_
_entity.id
_entity.type
_entity.pdbx_description
1 polymer ?
#
loop_
_entity_poly.entity_id
_entity_poly.type
_entity_poly.pdbx_seq_one_letter_code
_entity_poly.pdbx_strand_id
1 'polypeptide(L)' 'MANEKNRPPQHPGQNDAPSEKRGPTQQPETDSSGDPVDDTGEDNQSSK' A
#
# COMPACT_ATOMS: atom_id res chain seq x y z
N MET A 1 22.61 15.15 15.31
CA MET A 1 22.49 15.76 13.97
C MET A 1 22.94 14.72 12.96
N ALA A 2 22.09 14.29 12.02
CA ALA A 2 22.46 13.28 11.03
C ALA A 2 23.33 13.91 9.94
N ASN A 3 24.37 13.19 9.48
CA ASN A 3 25.39 13.69 8.56
C ASN A 3 24.84 13.93 7.14
N GLU A 4 24.32 15.12 6.87
CA GLU A 4 23.83 15.53 5.54
C GLU A 4 24.90 15.45 4.44
N LYS A 5 26.18 15.56 4.79
CA LYS A 5 27.31 15.48 3.87
C LYS A 5 27.52 14.10 3.24
N ASN A 6 26.96 13.03 3.83
CA ASN A 6 27.08 11.66 3.33
C ASN A 6 25.74 11.15 2.75
N ARG A 7 24.78 12.04 2.50
CA ARG A 7 23.49 11.65 1.94
C ARG A 7 23.66 11.38 0.44
N PRO A 8 23.18 10.24 -0.08
CA PRO A 8 23.22 9.98 -1.51
C PRO A 8 22.45 11.05 -2.29
N PRO A 9 22.90 11.38 -3.52
CA PRO A 9 22.20 12.35 -4.38
C PRO A 9 20.75 11.91 -4.59
N GLN A 10 19.83 12.85 -4.50
CA GLN A 10 18.40 12.58 -4.70
C GLN A 10 18.11 12.54 -6.21
N HIS A 11 17.38 11.54 -6.68
CA HIS A 11 16.89 11.51 -8.06
C HIS A 11 15.60 12.32 -8.20
N PRO A 12 15.29 12.87 -9.39
CA PRO A 12 13.99 13.51 -9.65
C PRO A 12 12.85 12.55 -9.32
N GLY A 13 11.88 13.00 -8.53
CA GLY A 13 10.73 12.21 -8.08
C GLY A 13 10.90 11.43 -6.78
N GLN A 14 12.09 11.45 -6.17
CA GLN A 14 12.32 10.76 -4.89
C GLN A 14 11.49 11.32 -3.72
N ASN A 15 11.05 12.57 -3.83
CA ASN A 15 10.18 13.23 -2.84
C ASN A 15 8.72 13.29 -3.31
N ASP A 16 8.41 12.77 -4.49
CA ASP A 16 7.03 12.75 -4.98
C ASP A 16 6.23 11.81 -4.08
N ALA A 17 5.01 12.23 -3.75
CA ALA A 17 4.11 11.36 -3.04
C ALA A 17 3.85 10.10 -3.90
N PRO A 18 3.77 8.90 -3.30
CA PRO A 18 3.37 7.71 -4.03
C PRO A 18 2.06 7.97 -4.77
N SER A 19 2.04 7.71 -6.08
CA SER A 19 0.84 7.91 -6.90
C SER A 19 -0.30 6.99 -6.49
N GLU A 20 0.02 5.85 -5.87
CA GLU A 20 -0.96 4.88 -5.40
C GLU A 20 -1.31 5.19 -3.95
N LYS A 21 -2.57 5.61 -3.74
CA LYS A 21 -3.11 5.80 -2.39
C LYS A 21 -3.17 4.51 -1.59
N ARG A 22 -3.14 3.33 -2.24
CA ARG A 22 -3.20 2.01 -1.62
C ARG A 22 -1.79 1.53 -1.26
N GLY A 23 -1.36 1.83 -0.04
CA GLY A 23 -0.15 1.24 0.53
C GLY A 23 -0.34 -0.26 0.80
N PRO A 24 0.75 -1.04 0.95
CA PRO A 24 0.69 -2.49 1.21
C PRO A 24 0.03 -2.85 2.55
N THR A 25 -0.24 -1.85 3.39
CA THR A 25 -0.86 -2.00 4.72
C THR A 25 -2.33 -1.59 4.75
N GLN A 26 -2.91 -1.14 3.62
CA GLN A 26 -4.32 -0.79 3.58
C GLN A 26 -5.16 -2.05 3.59
N GLN A 27 -6.00 -2.16 4.62
CA GLN A 27 -7.03 -3.18 4.68
C GLN A 27 -8.07 -2.86 3.59
N PRO A 28 -8.61 -3.89 2.91
CA PRO A 28 -9.74 -3.70 2.00
C PRO A 28 -10.93 -3.11 2.77
N GLU A 29 -11.79 -2.39 2.06
CA GLU A 29 -13.05 -1.92 2.64
C GLU A 29 -13.93 -3.13 2.98
N THR A 30 -14.64 -3.07 4.11
CA THR A 30 -15.54 -4.13 4.58
C THR A 30 -16.91 -3.57 4.89
N ASP A 31 -17.94 -4.38 4.74
CA ASP A 31 -19.31 -4.02 5.09
C ASP A 31 -19.56 -4.12 6.61
N SER A 32 -20.84 -4.08 7.01
CA SER A 32 -21.23 -4.20 8.42
C SER A 32 -21.10 -5.62 8.98
N SER A 33 -21.03 -6.67 8.16
CA SER A 33 -20.68 -8.03 8.62
C SER A 33 -19.17 -8.23 8.73
N GLY A 34 -18.38 -7.34 8.14
CA GLY A 34 -16.92 -7.45 8.09
C GLY A 34 -16.44 -8.23 6.86
N ASP A 35 -17.32 -8.48 5.90
CA ASP A 35 -16.97 -9.10 4.63
C ASP A 35 -16.37 -8.04 3.69
N PRO A 36 -15.38 -8.39 2.85
CA PRO A 36 -14.85 -7.47 1.85
C PRO A 36 -15.95 -6.91 0.95
N VAL A 37 -15.97 -5.59 0.76
CA VAL A 37 -16.92 -4.93 -0.17
C VAL A 37 -16.46 -5.02 -1.62
N ASP A 38 -15.28 -5.60 -1.89
CA ASP A 38 -14.86 -5.82 -3.25
C ASP A 38 -15.66 -6.99 -3.84
N ASP A 39 -16.35 -6.74 -4.95
CA ASP A 39 -17.10 -7.76 -5.70
C ASP A 39 -16.20 -8.85 -6.32
N THR A 40 -14.90 -8.89 -5.97
CA THR A 40 -13.97 -9.91 -6.45
C THR A 40 -14.37 -11.29 -5.95
N GLY A 41 -15.12 -11.36 -4.83
CA GLY A 41 -15.64 -12.62 -4.32
C GLY A 41 -14.54 -13.66 -4.19
N GLU A 42 -13.30 -13.23 -3.89
CA GLU A 42 -12.19 -14.11 -3.56
C GLU A 42 -12.48 -14.71 -2.18
N ASP A 43 -13.54 -15.52 -2.12
CA ASP A 43 -13.53 -16.70 -1.27
C ASP A 43 -12.16 -17.32 -1.49
N ASN A 44 -11.40 -17.48 -0.40
CA ASN A 44 -10.13 -18.18 -0.39
C ASN A 44 -10.43 -19.64 -0.75
N GLN A 45 -10.73 -19.88 -2.03
CA GLN A 45 -10.88 -21.17 -2.66
C GLN A 45 -9.46 -21.72 -2.72
N SER A 46 -9.00 -22.18 -1.56
CA SER A 46 -7.90 -23.09 -1.42
C SER A 46 -8.26 -24.29 -2.28
N SER A 47 -7.79 -24.26 -3.52
CA SER A 47 -7.86 -25.37 -4.44
C SER A 47 -7.05 -26.47 -3.78
N LYS A 48 -7.73 -27.46 -3.23
CA LYS A 48 -7.13 -28.71 -2.75
C LYS A 48 -6.55 -29.52 -3.90
#